data_AF-A0A5N5F855-F1
#
_entry.id   AF-A0A5N5F855-F1
#
_cell.length_a   1.000
_cell.length_b   1.000
_cell.length_c   1.000
_cell.angle_alpha   90.00
_cell.angle_beta   90.00
_cell.angle_gamma   90.00
#
_symmetry.space_group_name_H-M   'P 1'
#
loop_
_entity.id
_entity.type
_entity.pdbx_description
1 polymer ?
#
loop_
_entity_poly.entity_id
_entity_poly.type
_entity_poly.pdbx_seq_one_letter_code
_entity_poly.pdbx_strand_id
1 'polypeptide(L)'
;MAAAETQPPPLPASSPWSQNPKPTTPTVNRPPHISLQPSTKKGPSRSKKLFWRFRAVFRSFPIISPSCKIPVSLHGNRIGDGHLHGGTRMTGTLFGCRKARVNLVIQESPICLPMLVLELGIPTGKLLQDMGMGLVRIALECEKKPGEKTKIVDEPIWALYCNGKKSGYGVRREPTGDDLSVMQVLHAASMGAGVIPNETELPDGDLMYMRAQFERVVGSRDSETYYMMNPDGNNGPELSVFFVRV
;
A
#
# COMPACT_ATOMS: atom_id res chain seq x y z
N MET A 1 -29.51 49.24 -50.23
CA MET A 1 -28.77 49.80 -49.07
C MET A 1 -29.77 50.09 -47.96
N ALA A 2 -29.33 50.01 -46.69
CA ALA A 2 -30.13 50.23 -45.47
C ALA A 2 -31.38 49.33 -45.31
N ALA A 3 -31.22 48.23 -44.56
CA ALA A 3 -32.31 47.63 -43.80
C ALA A 3 -32.28 48.25 -42.40
N ALA A 4 -33.42 48.76 -41.91
CA ALA A 4 -33.53 49.35 -40.58
C ALA A 4 -33.87 48.27 -39.55
N GLU A 5 -33.15 48.26 -38.44
CA GLU A 5 -33.31 47.30 -37.34
C GLU A 5 -34.28 47.87 -36.30
N THR A 6 -35.40 47.18 -36.05
CA THR A 6 -36.48 47.67 -35.16
C THR A 6 -36.44 46.97 -33.82
N GLN A 7 -36.09 47.71 -32.77
CA GLN A 7 -35.85 47.22 -31.41
C GLN A 7 -37.14 47.24 -30.54
N PRO A 8 -37.54 46.13 -29.88
CA PRO A 8 -38.67 46.12 -28.95
C PRO A 8 -38.30 46.65 -27.54
N PRO A 9 -39.28 47.15 -26.75
CA PRO A 9 -39.06 47.99 -25.57
C PRO A 9 -38.74 47.23 -24.25
N PRO A 10 -38.18 47.92 -23.24
CA PRO A 10 -37.79 47.33 -21.95
C PRO A 10 -38.97 47.08 -20.98
N LEU A 11 -38.80 46.09 -20.10
CA LEU A 11 -39.73 45.76 -19.01
C LEU A 11 -39.53 46.71 -17.79
N PRO A 12 -40.61 47.16 -17.12
CA PRO A 12 -40.51 48.05 -15.96
C PRO A 12 -40.20 47.32 -14.64
N ALA A 13 -39.76 48.09 -13.65
CA ALA A 13 -39.14 47.62 -12.41
C ALA A 13 -40.11 47.45 -11.21
N SER A 14 -39.55 46.91 -10.12
CA SER A 14 -40.08 46.72 -8.77
C SER A 14 -40.86 47.89 -8.16
N SER A 15 -41.78 47.60 -7.22
CA SER A 15 -42.15 48.52 -6.12
C SER A 15 -42.68 47.81 -4.86
N PRO A 16 -42.62 48.44 -3.66
CA PRO A 16 -42.74 47.77 -2.34
C PRO A 16 -43.87 48.37 -1.47
N TRP A 17 -43.75 48.33 -0.11
CA TRP A 17 -44.58 48.98 0.95
C TRP A 17 -45.83 48.18 1.39
N SER A 18 -46.47 48.31 2.58
CA SER A 18 -46.21 48.96 3.90
C SER A 18 -47.30 48.50 4.92
N GLN A 19 -47.33 48.73 6.24
CA GLN A 19 -46.42 49.37 7.23
C GLN A 19 -46.67 48.80 8.66
N ASN A 20 -46.04 49.36 9.69
CA ASN A 20 -46.35 49.18 11.13
C ASN A 20 -47.41 50.20 11.61
N PRO A 21 -48.04 50.02 12.80
CA PRO A 21 -47.68 50.94 13.89
C PRO A 21 -47.64 50.35 15.33
N LYS A 22 -46.76 50.93 16.15
CA LYS A 22 -46.80 51.02 17.64
C LYS A 22 -47.44 52.39 18.01
N PRO A 23 -47.94 52.67 19.25
CA PRO A 23 -47.33 52.46 20.59
C PRO A 23 -48.35 51.82 21.60
N THR A 24 -48.18 51.70 22.94
CA THR A 24 -47.48 52.49 23.98
C THR A 24 -47.29 51.66 25.28
N THR A 25 -46.25 51.95 26.09
CA THR A 25 -46.05 51.52 27.50
C THR A 25 -46.85 52.45 28.48
N PRO A 26 -46.91 52.26 29.84
CA PRO A 26 -46.05 51.52 30.77
C PRO A 26 -46.80 50.52 31.70
N THR A 27 -46.16 49.71 32.56
CA THR A 27 -45.82 50.07 33.97
C THR A 27 -44.93 49.00 34.63
N VAL A 28 -44.05 49.42 35.53
CA VAL A 28 -43.10 48.61 36.29
C VAL A 28 -43.74 48.01 37.55
N ASN A 29 -43.38 46.76 37.92
CA ASN A 29 -43.23 46.37 39.32
C ASN A 29 -42.26 45.18 39.52
N ARG A 30 -41.68 45.08 40.71
CA ARG A 30 -40.45 44.32 41.04
C ARG A 30 -40.78 43.07 41.93
N PRO A 31 -39.84 42.40 42.65
CA PRO A 31 -39.60 40.94 42.62
C PRO A 31 -40.07 40.26 43.96
N PRO A 32 -39.59 39.06 44.46
CA PRO A 32 -38.49 38.21 43.97
C PRO A 32 -38.54 36.66 44.16
N HIS A 33 -37.46 36.03 43.67
CA HIS A 33 -36.72 34.89 44.26
C HIS A 33 -37.33 33.48 44.27
N ILE A 34 -36.97 32.67 43.27
CA ILE A 34 -36.77 31.22 43.44
C ILE A 34 -35.41 30.83 42.86
N SER A 35 -34.53 30.32 43.72
CA SER A 35 -33.27 29.65 43.36
C SER A 35 -33.54 28.25 42.85
N LEU A 36 -32.80 27.77 41.84
CA LEU A 36 -32.50 26.34 41.67
C LEU A 36 -31.25 26.13 40.80
N GLN A 37 -30.22 25.54 41.39
CA GLN A 37 -28.97 25.12 40.75
C GLN A 37 -28.97 23.59 40.59
N PRO A 38 -28.81 23.01 39.38
CA PRO A 38 -28.69 21.56 39.22
C PRO A 38 -27.24 21.07 39.36
N SER A 39 -27.01 20.14 40.28
CA SER A 39 -25.71 19.52 40.52
C SER A 39 -25.58 18.12 39.90
N THR A 40 -24.40 17.86 39.33
CA THR A 40 -23.75 16.58 38.95
C THR A 40 -24.54 15.26 39.04
N LYS A 41 -24.59 14.46 37.95
CA LYS A 41 -24.52 12.98 38.01
C LYS A 41 -23.83 12.32 36.78
N LYS A 42 -22.69 11.68 37.08
CA LYS A 42 -22.17 10.36 36.62
C LYS A 42 -22.01 10.02 35.12
N GLY A 43 -20.80 9.57 34.78
CA GLY A 43 -20.56 8.54 33.75
C GLY A 43 -19.08 8.34 33.35
N PRO A 44 -18.34 7.35 33.90
CA PRO A 44 -17.00 7.02 33.43
C PRO A 44 -17.04 6.00 32.29
N SER A 45 -16.64 6.41 31.08
CA SER A 45 -16.59 5.53 29.90
C SER A 45 -15.31 4.69 29.86
N ARG A 46 -15.45 3.36 29.89
CA ARG A 46 -14.42 2.36 29.50
C ARG A 46 -14.24 2.41 27.96
N SER A 47 -13.15 2.00 27.31
CA SER A 47 -11.89 1.38 27.74
C SER A 47 -10.87 1.55 26.61
N LYS A 48 -9.63 2.00 26.88
CA LYS A 48 -8.55 2.00 25.87
C LYS A 48 -7.94 0.59 25.75
N LYS A 49 -8.25 -0.16 24.70
CA LYS A 49 -7.61 -1.46 24.41
C LYS A 49 -6.32 -1.29 23.61
N LEU A 50 -5.24 -1.20 24.39
CA LEU A 50 -3.88 -1.68 24.11
C LEU A 50 -3.89 -3.13 23.55
N PHE A 51 -2.86 -3.74 22.93
CA PHE A 51 -1.46 -3.39 22.60
C PHE A 51 -1.09 -4.16 21.31
N TRP A 52 -0.30 -3.59 20.39
CA TRP A 52 0.47 -4.39 19.42
C TRP A 52 1.71 -4.95 20.13
N ARG A 53 1.86 -6.28 20.20
CA ARG A 53 2.99 -6.94 20.90
C ARG A 53 4.12 -7.24 19.94
N PHE A 54 5.16 -6.40 19.94
CA PHE A 54 6.45 -6.74 19.35
C PHE A 54 7.15 -7.84 20.16
N ARG A 55 7.64 -8.89 19.48
CA ARG A 55 8.63 -9.84 20.04
C ARG A 55 9.97 -9.70 19.31
N ALA A 56 10.59 -8.54 19.46
CA ALA A 56 11.99 -8.35 19.06
C ALA A 56 12.92 -8.86 20.17
N VAL A 57 13.31 -10.14 20.10
CA VAL A 57 14.37 -10.66 20.98
C VAL A 57 15.72 -10.28 20.38
N PHE A 58 16.29 -9.18 20.86
CA PHE A 58 17.68 -8.83 20.59
C PHE A 58 18.59 -9.96 21.10
N ARG A 59 19.13 -10.76 20.17
CA ARG A 59 20.25 -11.65 20.46
C ARG A 59 21.55 -10.90 20.19
N SER A 60 22.10 -10.33 21.25
CA SER A 60 23.44 -9.78 21.28
C SER A 60 24.47 -10.86 20.92
N PHE A 61 25.39 -10.51 20.02
CA PHE A 61 26.63 -11.26 19.81
C PHE A 61 27.82 -10.28 19.79
N PRO A 62 28.98 -10.69 20.33
CA PRO A 62 30.16 -9.82 20.44
C PRO A 62 30.94 -9.70 19.13
N ILE A 63 31.82 -8.72 19.12
CA ILE A 63 32.75 -8.31 18.06
C ILE A 63 33.86 -9.38 17.86
N ILE A 64 34.39 -9.57 16.64
CA ILE A 64 35.84 -9.59 16.27
C ILE A 64 36.12 -10.20 14.87
N SER A 65 36.46 -9.32 13.93
CA SER A 65 37.38 -9.45 12.77
C SER A 65 37.14 -10.44 11.60
N PRO A 66 37.60 -10.11 10.37
CA PRO A 66 37.41 -10.91 9.16
C PRO A 66 38.61 -11.81 8.81
N SER A 67 38.37 -12.88 8.03
CA SER A 67 39.44 -13.48 7.21
C SER A 67 38.89 -14.06 5.90
N CYS A 68 39.30 -13.50 4.76
CA CYS A 68 38.99 -14.02 3.45
C CYS A 68 39.79 -15.30 3.17
N LYS A 69 39.13 -16.45 3.00
CA LYS A 69 39.73 -17.66 2.43
C LYS A 69 38.72 -18.37 1.53
N ILE A 70 39.01 -18.38 0.23
CA ILE A 70 38.31 -19.21 -0.77
C ILE A 70 38.79 -20.65 -0.59
N PRO A 71 37.88 -21.64 -0.63
CA PRO A 71 38.24 -22.90 -1.27
C PRO A 71 37.23 -23.34 -2.34
N VAL A 72 37.82 -24.00 -3.32
CA VAL A 72 37.26 -24.64 -4.50
C VAL A 72 36.06 -25.55 -4.20
N SER A 73 35.15 -25.65 -5.17
CA SER A 73 34.01 -26.56 -5.21
C SER A 73 34.35 -28.02 -4.89
N LEU A 74 33.68 -28.60 -3.88
CA LEU A 74 33.47 -30.04 -3.80
C LEU A 74 32.02 -30.35 -3.39
N HIS A 75 31.45 -31.36 -4.02
CA HIS A 75 30.07 -31.80 -3.84
C HIS A 75 29.92 -32.60 -2.53
N GLY A 76 28.99 -32.23 -1.64
CA GLY A 76 28.81 -32.94 -0.35
C GLY A 76 27.64 -32.47 0.53
N ASN A 77 26.64 -33.34 0.69
CA ASN A 77 25.41 -33.17 1.50
C ASN A 77 25.59 -32.69 2.95
N ARG A 78 24.55 -31.97 3.46
CA ARG A 78 24.04 -31.75 4.85
C ARG A 78 23.66 -30.26 5.03
N ILE A 79 22.59 -29.82 5.70
CA ILE A 79 21.54 -30.41 6.57
C ILE A 79 20.17 -29.89 6.10
N GLY A 80 19.07 -30.60 6.41
CA GLY A 80 17.75 -30.35 5.83
C GLY A 80 17.11 -29.00 6.14
N ASP A 81 16.49 -28.43 5.11
CA ASP A 81 15.44 -27.42 5.14
C ASP A 81 14.39 -27.85 4.09
N GLY A 82 13.10 -27.63 4.36
CA GLY A 82 11.97 -28.21 3.61
C GLY A 82 11.68 -27.51 2.28
N HIS A 83 12.71 -27.10 1.55
CA HIS A 83 12.58 -26.32 0.33
C HIS A 83 12.08 -27.20 -0.82
N LEU A 84 11.03 -26.73 -1.51
CA LEU A 84 10.59 -27.33 -2.76
C LEU A 84 11.75 -27.30 -3.76
N HIS A 85 11.97 -28.41 -4.47
CA HIS A 85 13.16 -28.56 -5.29
C HIS A 85 13.05 -27.75 -6.60
N GLY A 86 13.75 -26.61 -6.68
CA GLY A 86 14.10 -25.99 -7.96
C GLY A 86 13.94 -24.46 -8.08
N GLY A 87 13.34 -23.77 -7.11
CA GLY A 87 13.15 -22.32 -7.19
C GLY A 87 14.43 -21.50 -6.94
N THR A 88 14.54 -20.35 -7.61
CA THR A 88 15.59 -19.35 -7.34
C THR A 88 15.17 -18.45 -6.19
N ARG A 89 16.01 -18.29 -5.16
CA ARG A 89 15.73 -17.33 -4.08
C ARG A 89 15.96 -15.90 -4.56
N MET A 90 14.98 -15.05 -4.35
CA MET A 90 14.97 -13.62 -4.69
C MET A 90 14.60 -12.79 -3.46
N THR A 91 14.82 -11.48 -3.54
CA THR A 91 14.27 -10.49 -2.58
C THR A 91 13.09 -9.77 -3.22
N GLY A 92 11.97 -9.67 -2.50
CA GLY A 92 10.80 -8.91 -2.94
C GLY A 92 10.42 -7.85 -1.91
N THR A 93 10.19 -6.63 -2.37
CA THR A 93 9.79 -5.48 -1.57
C THR A 93 8.47 -4.91 -2.07
N LEU A 94 7.43 -4.97 -1.25
CA LEU A 94 6.20 -4.20 -1.42
C LEU A 94 6.37 -2.84 -0.74
N PHE A 95 5.98 -1.74 -1.39
CA PHE A 95 5.94 -0.42 -0.76
C PHE A 95 4.92 0.53 -1.38
N GLY A 96 4.48 1.51 -0.60
CA GLY A 96 3.58 2.58 -1.04
C GLY A 96 2.91 3.31 0.13
N CYS A 97 2.45 4.53 -0.13
CA CYS A 97 1.63 5.25 0.85
C CYS A 97 0.28 4.54 1.01
N ARG A 98 -0.31 4.60 2.20
CA ARG A 98 -1.47 3.76 2.59
C ARG A 98 -2.66 3.82 1.60
N LYS A 99 -2.93 5.00 1.02
CA LYS A 99 -4.02 5.24 0.06
C LYS A 99 -3.61 5.06 -1.40
N ALA A 100 -2.31 5.12 -1.69
CA ALA A 100 -1.76 4.97 -3.04
C ALA A 100 -1.71 3.50 -3.48
N ARG A 101 -1.51 3.28 -4.79
CA ARG A 101 -1.24 1.96 -5.36
C ARG A 101 0.07 1.38 -4.80
N VAL A 102 0.12 0.07 -4.62
CA VAL A 102 1.32 -0.62 -4.14
C VAL A 102 2.30 -0.90 -5.27
N ASN A 103 3.58 -0.67 -5.00
CA ASN A 103 4.68 -1.07 -5.86
C ASN A 103 5.26 -2.38 -5.34
N LEU A 104 5.49 -3.35 -6.24
CA LEU A 104 6.26 -4.56 -5.99
C LEU A 104 7.59 -4.46 -6.75
N VAL A 105 8.69 -4.48 -6.02
CA VAL A 105 10.05 -4.60 -6.55
C VAL A 105 10.58 -6.00 -6.30
N ILE A 106 11.19 -6.61 -7.33
CA ILE A 106 11.99 -7.83 -7.20
C ILE A 106 13.45 -7.48 -7.46
N GLN A 107 14.35 -8.05 -6.65
CA GLN A 107 15.80 -7.97 -6.77
C GLN A 107 16.40 -9.38 -6.60
N GLU A 108 17.53 -9.69 -7.25
CA GLU A 108 18.26 -10.94 -7.02
C GLU A 108 18.78 -11.04 -5.57
N SER A 109 19.23 -9.92 -5.03
CA SER A 109 19.65 -9.76 -3.63
C SER A 109 19.23 -8.37 -3.14
N PRO A 110 19.11 -8.13 -1.82
CA PRO A 110 18.63 -6.83 -1.30
C PRO A 110 19.53 -5.64 -1.63
N ILE A 111 20.75 -5.88 -2.13
CA ILE A 111 21.74 -4.86 -2.54
C ILE A 111 21.88 -4.71 -4.07
N CYS A 112 21.18 -5.53 -4.86
CA CYS A 112 21.18 -5.42 -6.31
C CYS A 112 20.17 -4.36 -6.79
N LEU A 113 20.34 -3.87 -8.02
CA LEU A 113 19.31 -3.05 -8.67
C LEU A 113 18.00 -3.85 -8.83
N PRO A 114 16.83 -3.18 -8.85
CA PRO A 114 15.56 -3.82 -9.19
C PRO A 114 15.62 -4.47 -10.58
N MET A 115 15.30 -5.76 -10.66
CA MET A 115 15.14 -6.48 -11.94
C MET A 115 13.71 -6.35 -12.49
N LEU A 116 12.75 -6.02 -11.62
CA LEU A 116 11.34 -5.83 -11.96
C LEU A 116 10.74 -4.82 -10.99
N VAL A 117 10.03 -3.82 -11.53
CA VAL A 117 9.19 -2.89 -10.78
C VAL A 117 7.78 -2.95 -11.34
N LEU A 118 6.81 -3.27 -10.48
CA LEU A 118 5.40 -3.39 -10.82
C LEU A 118 4.56 -2.45 -9.98
N GLU A 119 3.80 -1.60 -10.65
CA GLU A 119 2.73 -0.84 -10.01
C GLU A 119 1.43 -1.65 -10.11
N LEU A 120 0.84 -2.00 -8.96
CA LEU A 120 -0.35 -2.84 -8.90
C LEU A 120 -1.60 -1.99 -8.63
N GLY A 121 -2.70 -2.27 -9.32
CA GLY A 121 -4.01 -1.60 -9.15
C GLY A 121 -4.66 -1.71 -7.76
N ILE A 122 -3.99 -2.34 -6.78
CA ILE A 122 -4.46 -2.51 -5.40
C ILE A 122 -3.90 -1.36 -4.52
N PRO A 123 -4.72 -0.68 -3.72
CA PRO A 123 -4.23 0.25 -2.70
C PRO A 123 -3.35 -0.46 -1.65
N THR A 124 -2.22 0.12 -1.27
CA THR A 124 -1.23 -0.48 -0.35
C THR A 124 -1.84 -0.90 0.98
N GLY A 125 -2.63 -0.01 1.60
CA GLY A 125 -3.30 -0.32 2.86
C GLY A 125 -4.33 -1.45 2.76
N LYS A 126 -4.90 -1.70 1.57
CA LYS A 126 -5.79 -2.83 1.31
C LYS A 126 -5.01 -4.13 1.18
N LEU A 127 -3.93 -4.16 0.38
CA LEU A 127 -3.12 -5.36 0.21
C LEU A 127 -2.53 -5.83 1.56
N LEU A 128 -1.95 -4.91 2.34
CA LEU A 128 -1.39 -5.23 3.66
C LEU A 128 -2.46 -5.69 4.66
N GLN A 129 -3.70 -5.18 4.56
CA GLN A 129 -4.83 -5.68 5.35
C GLN A 129 -5.24 -7.09 4.92
N ASP A 130 -5.37 -7.34 3.62
CA ASP A 130 -5.74 -8.65 3.08
C ASP A 130 -4.69 -9.71 3.47
N MET A 131 -3.38 -9.38 3.45
CA MET A 131 -2.30 -10.24 3.96
C MET A 131 -2.39 -10.49 5.47
N GLY A 132 -2.74 -9.47 6.26
CA GLY A 132 -2.99 -9.62 7.70
C GLY A 132 -4.22 -10.46 8.04
N MET A 133 -5.08 -10.78 7.06
CA MET A 133 -6.25 -11.65 7.20
C MET A 133 -6.00 -13.10 6.72
N GLY A 134 -4.89 -13.36 6.01
CA GLY A 134 -4.52 -14.68 5.53
C GLY A 134 -3.77 -14.67 4.19
N LEU A 135 -3.82 -15.80 3.48
CA LEU A 135 -3.09 -15.99 2.23
C LEU A 135 -3.63 -15.07 1.12
N VAL A 136 -2.72 -14.33 0.46
CA VAL A 136 -3.03 -13.52 -0.72
C VAL A 136 -2.41 -14.13 -1.97
N ARG A 137 -3.22 -14.26 -3.02
CA ARG A 137 -2.82 -14.74 -4.35
C ARG A 137 -3.08 -13.65 -5.37
N ILE A 138 -2.02 -13.11 -5.96
CA ILE A 138 -2.09 -12.15 -7.05
C ILE A 138 -1.80 -12.89 -8.35
N ALA A 139 -2.75 -12.92 -9.28
CA ALA A 139 -2.52 -13.39 -10.64
C ALA A 139 -2.44 -12.19 -11.58
N LEU A 140 -1.41 -12.20 -12.44
CA LEU A 140 -1.11 -11.22 -13.47
C LEU A 140 -1.21 -11.94 -14.81
N GLU A 141 -2.36 -11.74 -15.48
CA GLU A 141 -2.71 -12.42 -16.72
C GLU A 141 -2.51 -11.51 -17.95
N CYS A 142 -1.88 -12.01 -19.00
CA CYS A 142 -1.80 -11.33 -20.30
C CYS A 142 -2.10 -12.31 -21.46
N GLU A 143 -2.56 -11.80 -22.60
CA GLU A 143 -2.94 -12.62 -23.75
C GLU A 143 -1.73 -13.15 -24.54
N LYS A 144 -1.83 -14.37 -25.06
CA LYS A 144 -0.79 -14.99 -25.89
C LYS A 144 -0.89 -14.59 -27.36
N LYS A 145 0.02 -13.70 -27.80
CA LYS A 145 0.13 -13.30 -29.21
C LYS A 145 0.97 -14.31 -30.03
N PRO A 146 0.58 -14.63 -31.28
CA PRO A 146 1.41 -15.43 -32.18
C PRO A 146 2.76 -14.76 -32.44
N GLY A 147 3.85 -15.52 -32.35
CA GLY A 147 5.21 -14.99 -32.59
C GLY A 147 5.83 -14.18 -31.43
N GLU A 148 5.10 -13.96 -30.33
CA GLU A 148 5.60 -13.33 -29.10
C GLU A 148 6.89 -14.02 -28.61
N LYS A 149 7.93 -13.25 -28.31
CA LYS A 149 9.20 -13.74 -27.73
C LYS A 149 9.53 -13.10 -26.38
N THR A 150 8.74 -12.13 -25.96
CA THR A 150 8.83 -11.44 -24.66
C THR A 150 8.76 -12.46 -23.53
N LYS A 151 9.62 -12.34 -22.50
CA LYS A 151 9.50 -13.19 -21.30
C LYS A 151 8.26 -12.76 -20.53
N ILE A 152 7.65 -13.68 -19.78
CA ILE A 152 6.37 -13.38 -19.11
C ILE A 152 6.45 -12.24 -18.07
N VAL A 153 7.62 -12.04 -17.45
CA VAL A 153 7.92 -10.90 -16.56
C VAL A 153 8.34 -9.61 -17.28
N ASP A 154 8.67 -9.70 -18.58
CA ASP A 154 9.09 -8.56 -19.38
C ASP A 154 7.92 -7.80 -20.03
N GLU A 155 6.70 -8.38 -20.00
CA GLU A 155 5.48 -7.76 -20.51
C GLU A 155 5.20 -6.38 -19.87
N PRO A 156 4.57 -5.44 -20.58
CA PRO A 156 4.34 -4.09 -20.06
C PRO A 156 3.14 -4.00 -19.11
N ILE A 157 2.14 -4.87 -19.27
CA ILE A 157 0.87 -4.81 -18.53
C ILE A 157 0.20 -6.18 -18.44
N TRP A 158 -0.47 -6.43 -17.32
CA TRP A 158 -1.30 -7.60 -17.08
C TRP A 158 -2.64 -7.21 -16.46
N ALA A 159 -3.70 -7.96 -16.77
CA ALA A 159 -4.93 -7.94 -15.98
C ALA A 159 -4.64 -8.52 -14.59
N LEU A 160 -4.98 -7.78 -13.54
CA LEU A 160 -4.67 -8.15 -12.16
C LEU A 160 -5.88 -8.75 -11.48
N TYR A 161 -5.69 -9.91 -10.86
CA TYR A 161 -6.66 -10.58 -10.01
C TYR A 161 -6.07 -10.80 -8.62
N CYS A 162 -6.78 -10.39 -7.58
CA CYS A 162 -6.44 -10.67 -6.19
C CYS A 162 -7.45 -11.67 -5.62
N ASN A 163 -6.97 -12.82 -5.15
CA ASN A 163 -7.80 -13.91 -4.63
C ASN A 163 -8.99 -14.27 -5.57
N GLY A 164 -8.70 -14.36 -6.87
CA GLY A 164 -9.67 -14.68 -7.92
C GLY A 164 -10.59 -13.53 -8.36
N LYS A 165 -10.47 -12.32 -7.77
CA LYS A 165 -11.28 -11.15 -8.13
C LYS A 165 -10.47 -10.14 -8.92
N LYS A 166 -10.93 -9.77 -10.12
CA LYS A 166 -10.30 -8.72 -10.94
C LYS A 166 -10.22 -7.42 -10.14
N SER A 167 -9.00 -6.94 -9.93
CA SER A 167 -8.67 -5.82 -9.04
C SER A 167 -7.82 -4.75 -9.75
N GLY A 168 -7.96 -4.64 -11.08
CA GLY A 168 -7.31 -3.64 -11.91
C GLY A 168 -6.30 -4.24 -12.88
N TYR A 169 -5.14 -3.60 -12.99
CA TYR A 169 -4.00 -4.01 -13.80
C TYR A 169 -2.73 -4.00 -12.97
N GLY A 170 -1.74 -4.81 -13.35
CA GLY A 170 -0.35 -4.62 -12.97
C GLY A 170 0.39 -3.99 -14.14
N VAL A 171 1.21 -2.97 -13.89
CA VAL A 171 1.96 -2.26 -14.93
C VAL A 171 3.45 -2.37 -14.63
N ARG A 172 4.23 -2.86 -15.60
CA ARG A 172 5.70 -2.83 -15.53
C ARG A 172 6.17 -1.43 -15.87
N ARG A 173 7.14 -0.95 -15.10
CA ARG A 173 7.80 0.34 -15.33
C ARG A 173 9.28 0.23 -15.00
N GLU A 174 10.06 1.19 -15.49
CA GLU A 174 11.44 1.36 -15.08
C GLU A 174 11.51 1.86 -13.62
N PRO A 175 12.62 1.58 -12.89
CA PRO A 175 12.85 2.15 -11.57
C PRO A 175 13.01 3.68 -11.64
N THR A 176 12.30 4.39 -10.77
CA THR A 176 12.46 5.84 -10.58
C THR A 176 13.54 6.15 -9.54
N GLY A 177 13.95 7.42 -9.45
CA GLY A 177 14.83 7.88 -8.37
C GLY A 177 14.25 7.61 -6.97
N ASP A 178 12.93 7.71 -6.83
CA ASP A 178 12.23 7.41 -5.58
C ASP A 178 12.31 5.92 -5.23
N ASP A 179 12.11 5.01 -6.19
CA ASP A 179 12.25 3.56 -5.93
C ASP A 179 13.67 3.22 -5.49
N LEU A 180 14.68 3.78 -6.16
CA LEU A 180 16.08 3.56 -5.83
C LEU A 180 16.43 4.15 -4.45
N SER A 181 15.87 5.30 -4.09
CA SER A 181 15.99 5.88 -2.74
C SER A 181 15.39 4.94 -1.68
N VAL A 182 14.18 4.40 -1.92
CA VAL A 182 13.54 3.42 -1.02
C VAL A 182 14.38 2.16 -0.90
N MET A 183 14.91 1.61 -2.00
CA MET A 183 15.80 0.44 -1.93
C MET A 183 17.08 0.75 -1.13
N GLN A 184 17.70 1.92 -1.35
CA GLN A 184 18.90 2.35 -0.65
C GLN A 184 18.68 2.55 0.86
N VAL A 185 17.53 3.10 1.27
CA VAL A 185 17.12 3.16 2.70
C VAL A 185 16.97 1.75 3.28
N LEU A 186 16.38 0.83 2.51
CA LEU A 186 16.16 -0.54 2.92
C LEU A 186 17.42 -1.43 2.90
N HIS A 187 18.54 -1.01 2.30
CA HIS A 187 19.81 -1.77 2.37
C HIS A 187 20.24 -2.05 3.82
N ALA A 188 19.99 -1.13 4.75
CA ALA A 188 20.34 -1.27 6.17
C ALA A 188 19.30 -2.05 7.00
N ALA A 189 18.10 -2.28 6.48
CA ALA A 189 17.07 -3.07 7.14
C ALA A 189 17.35 -4.59 7.01
N SER A 190 16.66 -5.40 7.82
CA SER A 190 16.52 -6.85 7.58
C SER A 190 15.23 -7.14 6.78
N MET A 191 14.83 -8.40 6.65
CA MET A 191 13.49 -8.77 6.20
C MET A 191 12.44 -8.33 7.25
N GLY A 192 11.24 -7.99 6.83
CA GLY A 192 10.15 -7.52 7.70
C GLY A 192 9.32 -6.40 7.09
N ALA A 193 8.39 -5.86 7.87
CA ALA A 193 7.52 -4.74 7.49
C ALA A 193 7.75 -3.52 8.40
N GLY A 194 7.55 -2.34 7.86
CA GLY A 194 7.75 -1.08 8.58
C GLY A 194 7.19 0.13 7.85
N VAL A 195 7.52 1.31 8.36
CA VAL A 195 7.28 2.60 7.70
C VAL A 195 8.60 3.32 7.51
N ILE A 196 8.78 3.96 6.36
CA ILE A 196 9.85 4.92 6.12
C ILE A 196 9.23 6.29 6.38
N PRO A 197 9.68 7.04 7.41
CA PRO A 197 9.19 8.39 7.64
C PRO A 197 9.60 9.26 6.46
N ASN A 198 8.68 10.08 5.96
CA ASN A 198 8.95 10.98 4.87
C ASN A 198 9.31 12.36 5.44
N GLU A 199 10.51 12.87 5.12
CA GLU A 199 10.94 14.20 5.54
C GLU A 199 10.21 15.32 4.77
N THR A 200 9.66 14.99 3.60
CA THR A 200 8.74 15.87 2.87
C THR A 200 7.31 15.46 3.19
N GLU A 201 6.45 16.41 3.60
CA GLU A 201 5.02 16.15 3.86
C GLU A 201 4.25 15.86 2.56
N LEU A 202 4.46 14.68 1.95
CA LEU A 202 3.61 14.21 0.85
C LEU A 202 2.17 14.08 1.36
N PRO A 203 1.17 14.58 0.62
CA PRO A 203 -0.23 14.60 1.07
C PRO A 203 -0.85 13.20 1.28
N ASP A 204 -0.19 12.15 0.79
CA ASP A 204 -0.61 10.75 0.92
C ASP A 204 -0.10 10.03 2.20
N GLY A 205 0.76 10.69 2.99
CA GLY A 205 1.24 10.22 4.30
C GLY A 205 2.42 9.23 4.25
N ASP A 206 2.69 8.58 5.39
CA ASP A 206 3.85 7.70 5.59
C ASP A 206 3.97 6.59 4.53
N LEU A 207 5.21 6.35 4.09
CA LEU A 207 5.52 5.28 3.14
C LEU A 207 5.60 3.94 3.90
N MET A 208 4.66 3.04 3.63
CA MET A 208 4.66 1.69 4.21
C MET A 208 5.51 0.76 3.34
N TYR A 209 6.21 -0.20 3.95
CA TYR A 209 6.92 -1.25 3.21
C TYR A 209 6.82 -2.62 3.89
N MET A 210 7.03 -3.67 3.09
CA MET A 210 7.26 -5.05 3.52
C MET A 210 8.29 -5.68 2.58
N ARG A 211 9.38 -6.23 3.13
CA ARG A 211 10.41 -6.94 2.37
C ARG A 211 10.59 -8.37 2.88
N ALA A 212 10.59 -9.32 1.97
CA ALA A 212 10.72 -10.75 2.26
C ALA A 212 11.60 -11.45 1.22
N GLN A 213 12.01 -12.68 1.53
CA GLN A 213 12.55 -13.59 0.53
C GLN A 213 11.40 -14.18 -0.28
N PHE A 214 11.63 -14.40 -1.58
CA PHE A 214 10.70 -15.07 -2.47
C PHE A 214 11.37 -16.26 -3.14
N GLU A 215 10.66 -17.39 -3.26
CA GLU A 215 11.04 -18.48 -4.15
C GLU A 215 10.43 -18.21 -5.54
N ARG A 216 11.30 -17.96 -6.53
CA ARG A 216 10.94 -17.80 -7.93
C ARG A 216 10.95 -19.15 -8.64
N VAL A 217 9.78 -19.59 -9.11
CA VAL A 217 9.58 -20.82 -9.88
C VAL A 217 9.16 -20.48 -11.30
N VAL A 218 9.98 -20.86 -12.28
CA VAL A 218 9.64 -20.72 -13.71
C VAL A 218 8.94 -22.01 -14.15
N GLY A 219 7.64 -21.93 -14.42
CA GLY A 219 6.86 -23.08 -14.89
C GLY A 219 7.02 -23.33 -16.38
N SER A 220 7.04 -22.26 -17.18
CA SER A 220 7.22 -22.31 -18.62
C SER A 220 7.64 -20.95 -19.19
N ARG A 221 7.74 -20.82 -20.52
CA ARG A 221 7.90 -19.52 -21.21
C ARG A 221 6.71 -18.57 -20.98
N ASP A 222 5.57 -19.14 -20.61
CA ASP A 222 4.27 -18.48 -20.47
C ASP A 222 3.81 -18.43 -19.00
N SER A 223 4.60 -18.95 -18.05
CA SER A 223 4.23 -18.97 -16.63
C SER A 223 5.43 -18.88 -15.68
N GLU A 224 5.34 -17.97 -14.73
CA GLU A 224 6.34 -17.74 -13.69
C GLU A 224 5.65 -17.40 -12.36
N THR A 225 6.20 -17.79 -11.22
CA THR A 225 5.56 -17.60 -9.92
C THR A 225 6.58 -17.23 -8.86
N TYR A 226 6.19 -16.33 -7.95
CA TYR A 226 6.97 -15.86 -6.81
C TYR A 226 6.20 -16.18 -5.53
N TYR A 227 6.72 -17.10 -4.73
CA TYR A 227 6.15 -17.46 -3.43
C TYR A 227 6.90 -16.74 -2.30
N MET A 228 6.20 -15.95 -1.50
CA MET A 228 6.78 -15.29 -0.33
C MET A 228 7.17 -16.33 0.72
N MET A 229 8.44 -16.37 1.10
CA MET A 229 8.97 -17.35 2.04
C MET A 229 8.80 -16.87 3.48
N ASN A 230 8.15 -17.69 4.30
CA ASN A 230 7.94 -17.41 5.72
C ASN A 230 9.18 -17.85 6.52
N PRO A 231 9.80 -16.98 7.34
CA PRO A 231 11.00 -17.33 8.11
C PRO A 231 10.73 -18.41 9.18
N ASP A 232 9.47 -18.54 9.62
CA ASP A 232 9.05 -19.51 10.65
C ASP A 232 8.64 -20.88 10.06
N GLY A 233 8.65 -21.06 8.73
CA GLY A 233 8.47 -22.33 8.01
C GLY A 233 7.12 -23.06 8.15
N ASN A 234 6.25 -22.67 9.09
CA ASN A 234 5.13 -23.50 9.55
C ASN A 234 3.76 -23.20 8.89
N ASN A 235 3.69 -22.19 8.02
CA ASN A 235 2.49 -21.86 7.23
C ASN A 235 2.91 -21.59 5.79
N GLY A 236 2.03 -21.88 4.83
CA GLY A 236 2.26 -21.61 3.40
C GLY A 236 2.44 -20.11 3.06
N PRO A 237 2.90 -19.78 1.84
CA PRO A 237 3.34 -18.44 1.48
C PRO A 237 2.25 -17.38 1.70
N GLU A 238 2.51 -16.39 2.56
CA GLU A 238 1.56 -15.31 2.89
C GLU A 238 1.10 -14.54 1.65
N LEU A 239 2.01 -14.37 0.69
CA LEU A 239 1.75 -13.84 -0.64
C LEU A 239 2.29 -14.79 -1.71
N SER A 240 1.49 -15.04 -2.75
CA SER A 240 1.93 -15.69 -3.99
C SER A 240 1.60 -14.80 -5.18
N VAL A 241 2.58 -14.53 -6.04
CA VAL A 241 2.39 -13.73 -7.27
C VAL A 241 2.64 -14.62 -8.48
N PHE A 242 1.60 -14.82 -9.28
CA PHE A 242 1.61 -15.66 -10.49
C PHE A 242 1.57 -14.75 -11.72
N PHE A 243 2.48 -14.97 -12.66
CA PHE A 243 2.43 -14.39 -13.99
C PHE A 243 2.03 -15.49 -14.96
N VAL A 244 0.99 -15.26 -15.75
CA VAL A 244 0.40 -16.28 -16.63
C VAL A 244 0.05 -15.66 -17.98
N ARG A 245 0.48 -16.29 -19.07
CA ARG A 245 0.01 -15.99 -20.43
C ARG A 245 -1.13 -16.94 -20.78
N VAL A 246 -2.30 -16.39 -21.12
CA VAL A 246 -3.53 -17.12 -21.47
C VAL A 246 -3.82 -17.07 -22.97
#